data_AF-A0A640W8J0-F1
#
_entry.id   AF-A0A640W8J0-F1
#
_cell.length_a   1.000
_cell.length_b   1.000
_cell.length_c   1.000
_cell.angle_alpha   90.00
_cell.angle_beta   90.00
_cell.angle_gamma   90.00
#
_symmetry.space_group_name_H-M   'P 1'
#
loop_
_entity.id
_entity.type
_entity.pdbx_description
1 polymer ?
#
loop_
_entity_poly.entity_id
_entity_poly.type
_entity_poly.pdbx_seq_one_letter_code
_entity_poly.pdbx_strand_id
1 'polypeptide(L)' 'MTPVQQAQDMVGFYIEAEMAVLQGQSFSKNGRTLTMANLAEIRKGREYWERRVQQLRGRGGGICSFARFVDE' A
#
# COMPACT_ATOMS: atom_id res chain seq x y z
N MET A 1 -5.75 -18.98 -2.52
CA MET A 1 -5.46 -17.55 -2.24
C MET A 1 -6.76 -16.77 -2.35
N THR A 2 -7.25 -16.12 -1.29
CA THR A 2 -8.43 -15.24 -1.39
C THR A 2 -8.03 -13.84 -1.91
N PRO A 3 -8.96 -13.06 -2.49
CA PRO A 3 -8.68 -11.69 -2.91
C PRO A 3 -8.15 -10.80 -1.76
N VAL A 4 -8.66 -11.00 -0.53
CA VAL A 4 -8.19 -10.28 0.66
C VAL A 4 -6.74 -10.65 0.98
N GLN A 5 -6.42 -11.95 1.00
CA GLN A 5 -5.04 -12.40 1.22
C GLN A 5 -4.09 -11.83 0.17
N GLN A 6 -4.44 -11.91 -1.12
CA GLN A 6 -3.62 -11.33 -2.19
C GLN A 6 -3.36 -9.83 -1.98
N ALA A 7 -4.37 -9.06 -1.57
CA ALA A 7 -4.19 -7.65 -1.29
C ALA A 7 -3.29 -7.41 -0.06
N GLN A 8 -3.37 -8.25 0.97
CA GLN A 8 -2.49 -8.17 2.13
C GLN A 8 -1.03 -8.52 1.79
N ASP A 9 -0.80 -9.53 0.96
CA ASP A 9 0.53 -9.88 0.48
C ASP A 9 1.17 -8.74 -0.31
N MET A 10 0.36 -8.03 -1.11
CA MET A 10 0.83 -6.82 -1.80
C MET A 10 1.18 -5.70 -0.82
N VAL A 11 0.39 -5.47 0.23
CA VAL A 11 0.75 -4.51 1.29
C VAL A 11 2.10 -4.87 1.93
N GLY A 12 2.29 -6.14 2.29
CA GLY A 12 3.56 -6.64 2.85
C GLY A 12 4.74 -6.36 1.93
N PHE A 13 4.59 -6.66 0.64
CA PHE A 13 5.60 -6.36 -0.38
C PHE A 13 6.01 -4.88 -0.41
N TYR A 14 5.06 -3.95 -0.33
CA TYR A 14 5.37 -2.51 -0.30
C TYR A 14 5.95 -2.05 1.05
N ILE A 15 5.67 -2.76 2.14
CA ILE A 15 6.33 -2.52 3.44
C ILE A 15 7.80 -2.93 3.37
N GLU A 16 8.10 -4.13 2.88
CA GLU A 16 9.47 -4.59 2.68
C GLU A 16 10.27 -3.67 1.76
N ALA A 17 9.67 -3.26 0.64
CA ALA A 17 10.30 -2.33 -0.29
C ALA A 17 10.61 -0.98 0.36
N GLU A 18 9.68 -0.42 1.15
CA GLU A 18 9.92 0.84 1.85
C GLU A 18 11.03 0.69 2.91
N MET A 19 11.02 -0.38 3.70
CA MET A 19 12.06 -0.61 4.71
C MET A 19 13.44 -0.71 4.08
N ALA A 20 13.59 -1.49 3.00
CA ALA A 20 14.86 -1.60 2.28
C ALA A 20 15.33 -0.23 1.75
N VAL A 21 14.42 0.52 1.14
CA VAL A 21 14.72 1.85 0.60
C VAL A 21 15.11 2.86 1.69
N LEU A 22 14.43 2.84 2.84
CA LEU A 22 14.77 3.70 3.98
C LEU A 22 16.12 3.34 4.60
N GLN A 23 16.57 2.09 4.46
CA GLN A 23 17.91 1.65 4.84
C GLN A 23 18.98 1.99 3.77
N GLY A 24 18.61 2.67 2.69
CA GLY A 24 19.51 3.00 1.59
C GLY A 24 19.76 1.83 0.62
N GLN A 25 18.98 0.75 0.71
CA GLN A 25 19.09 -0.40 -0.17
C GLN A 25 18.17 -0.27 -1.39
N SER A 26 18.55 -0.91 -2.48
CA SER A 26 17.68 -1.11 -3.65
C SER A 26 16.90 -2.41 -3.51
N PHE A 27 15.60 -2.37 -3.71
CA PHE A 27 14.71 -3.52 -3.62
C PHE A 27 14.23 -3.94 -5.00
N SER A 28 14.64 -5.14 -5.44
CA SER A 28 14.32 -5.65 -6.77
C SER A 28 13.26 -6.74 -6.72
N LYS A 29 12.18 -6.57 -7.48
CA LYS A 29 11.12 -7.59 -7.60
C LYS A 29 10.52 -7.58 -9.00
N ASN A 30 10.38 -8.77 -9.57
CA ASN A 30 9.79 -8.99 -10.89
C ASN A 30 10.45 -8.14 -12.00
N GLY A 31 11.79 -8.05 -11.98
CA GLY A 31 12.57 -7.29 -12.95
C GLY A 31 12.52 -5.76 -12.79
N ARG A 32 11.82 -5.25 -11.77
CA ARG A 32 11.80 -3.82 -11.41
C ARG A 32 12.64 -3.58 -10.17
N THR A 33 13.38 -2.48 -10.17
CA THR A 33 14.20 -2.03 -9.03
C THR A 33 13.55 -0.80 -8.41
N LEU A 34 13.26 -0.88 -7.11
CA LEU A 34 12.72 0.20 -6.29
C LEU A 34 13.87 0.77 -5.43
N THR A 35 13.95 2.10 -5.37
CA THR A 35 15.02 2.83 -4.67
C THR A 35 14.45 4.05 -3.95
N MET A 36 15.29 4.82 -3.26
CA MET A 36 14.90 6.05 -2.55
C MET A 36 14.19 7.08 -3.45
N ALA A 37 14.56 7.14 -4.73
CA ALA A 37 13.87 7.98 -5.72
C ALA A 37 12.39 7.59 -5.92
N ASN A 38 12.05 6.32 -5.68
CA ASN A 38 10.72 5.76 -5.85
C ASN A 38 9.90 5.76 -4.54
N LEU A 39 10.42 6.32 -3.44
CA LEU A 39 9.78 6.25 -2.11
C LEU A 39 8.33 6.75 -2.12
N ALA A 40 8.06 7.83 -2.84
CA ALA A 40 6.70 8.37 -2.98
C ALA A 40 5.76 7.39 -3.72
N GLU A 41 6.24 6.69 -4.74
CA GLU A 41 5.47 5.69 -5.48
C GLU A 41 5.22 4.42 -4.65
N ILE A 42 6.21 4.00 -3.86
CA ILE A 42 6.09 2.87 -2.93
C ILE A 42 5.00 3.14 -1.90
N ARG A 43 4.97 4.34 -1.30
CA ARG A 43 3.93 4.77 -0.36
C ARG A 43 2.55 4.78 -1.00
N LYS A 44 2.41 5.40 -2.17
CA LYS A 44 1.15 5.40 -2.93
C LYS A 44 0.67 3.99 -3.25
N GLY A 45 1.59 3.09 -3.62
CA GLY A 45 1.30 1.68 -3.85
C GLY A 45 0.76 1.00 -2.59
N ARG A 46 1.41 1.19 -1.44
CA ARG A 46 0.92 0.66 -0.15
C ARG A 46 -0.49 1.17 0.16
N GLU A 47 -0.69 2.49 0.13
CA GLU A 47 -1.99 3.09 0.46
C GLU A 47 -3.10 2.56 -0.45
N TYR A 48 -2.81 2.37 -1.73
CA TYR A 48 -3.75 1.77 -2.68
C TYR A 48 -4.16 0.35 -2.25
N TRP A 49 -3.19 -0.50 -1.90
CA TRP A 49 -3.47 -1.87 -1.47
C TRP A 49 -4.13 -1.95 -0.11
N GLU A 50 -3.78 -1.07 0.84
CA GLU A 50 -4.45 -0.95 2.13
C GLU A 50 -5.92 -0.56 1.97
N ARG A 51 -6.22 0.45 1.14
CA ARG A 51 -7.59 0.80 0.77
C ARG A 51 -8.31 -0.36 0.11
N ARG A 52 -7.63 -1.15 -0.72
CA ARG A 52 -8.21 -2.33 -1.36
C ARG A 52 -8.48 -3.45 -0.36
N VAL A 53 -7.60 -3.70 0.61
CA VAL A 53 -7.83 -4.62 1.73
C VAL A 53 -9.07 -4.18 2.51
N GLN A 54 -9.17 -2.89 2.85
CA GLN A 54 -10.33 -2.34 3.55
C GLN A 54 -11.62 -2.49 2.73
N GLN A 55 -11.60 -2.24 1.43
CA GLN A 55 -12.77 -2.45 0.56
C GLN A 55 -13.18 -3.92 0.47
N LEU A 56 -12.21 -4.83 0.34
CA LEU A 56 -12.47 -6.26 0.24
C LEU A 56 -12.98 -6.85 1.56
N ARG A 57 -12.54 -6.31 2.71
CA ARG A 57 -13.06 -6.64 4.04
C ARG A 57 -14.41 -5.96 4.34
N GLY A 58 -14.54 -4.69 3.94
CA GLY A 58 -15.68 -3.79 4.14
C GLY A 58 -16.82 -3.99 3.13
N ARG A 59 -16.68 -4.89 2.16
CA ARG A 59 -17.83 -5.46 1.43
C ARG A 59 -18.76 -6.28 2.35
N GLY A 60 -18.42 -6.38 3.65
CA GLY A 60 -19.31 -6.74 4.76
C GLY A 60 -19.71 -5.58 5.71
N GLY A 61 -19.43 -4.31 5.40
CA GLY A 61 -19.75 -3.19 6.30
C GLY A 61 -19.31 -1.81 5.79
N GLY A 62 -20.22 -1.13 5.10
CA GLY A 62 -20.55 0.30 5.18
C GLY A 62 -19.47 1.38 5.29
N ILE A 63 -19.66 2.38 4.41
CA ILE A 63 -19.30 3.81 4.45
C ILE A 63 -17.84 4.23 4.28
N CYS A 64 -17.57 4.70 3.05
CA CYS A 64 -16.68 5.83 2.80
C CYS A 64 -17.08 7.01 3.71
N SER A 65 -16.20 7.42 4.61
CA SER A 65 -16.25 8.78 5.16
C SER A 65 -14.96 9.50 4.79
N PHE A 66 -14.97 10.03 3.56
CA PHE A 66 -14.13 11.18 3.22
C PHE A 66 -15.06 12.38 3.11
N ALA A 67 -15.60 12.83 4.24
CA ALA A 67 -16.19 14.15 4.37
C ALA A 67 -16.26 14.49 5.85
N ARG A 68 -15.30 15.29 6.31
CA ARG A 68 -15.46 16.46 7.19
C ARG A 68 -14.13 16.70 7.92
N PHE A 69 -13.27 17.49 7.29
CA PHE A 69 -12.38 18.35 8.06
C PHE A 69 -12.80 19.79 7.79
N VAL A 70 -12.91 20.52 8.87
CA VAL A 70 -13.46 21.86 9.06
C VAL A 70 -12.34 22.90 8.91
N ASP A 71 -12.63 24.03 8.25
CA ASP A 71 -12.02 25.38 8.31
C ASP A 71 -12.42 26.09 6.99
N GLU A 72 -13.01 27.27 6.88
CA GLU A 72 -13.37 28.41 7.75
C GLU A 72 -14.61 29.08 7.14
#